data_AF-A0A2M7U3Q0-F1
#
_entry.id   AF-A0A2M7U3Q0-F1
#
_cell.length_a   1.000
_cell.length_b   1.000
_cell.length_c   1.000
_cell.angle_alpha   90.00
_cell.angle_beta   90.00
_cell.angle_gamma   90.00
#
_symmetry.space_group_name_H-M   'P 1'
#
loop_
_entity.id
_entity.type
_entity.pdbx_description
1 polymer ?
#
loop_
_entity_poly.entity_id
_entity_poly.type
_entity_poly.pdbx_seq_one_letter_code
_entity_poly.pdbx_strand_id
1 'polypeptide(L)'
;MKNSSPYKIAANMFSIFESKIYRFIFLPVLILFIGLYTFFYGFYTIPLPTGVLGFFRMAEPTTFEIFYILFSATVSALITTITIYSIRTKLSAGTRGTVTSLFGVLTSIFGIVCPACLGINFLAFGNVFTAQVPFLVPYILWIQISGIVFLLIGLYFVAKNAYEKKCIMCAEDGKPIDIQKKSKVTRELDAKFIVLSFFVIALLVYQLTAIFGGLGSQKIGSVEKGIITIDSGEKIVIADMIETVTPKAGFTTRVQWGDIVAKMVQEEVLDPQKLEGILTKNYRQEMRPEWKAILAGEDITLSIGSDNAVFMMYVLWTLAKHNNNQILTSSPIASYFENYDIGVGRAGYGDVLLLSLTPEQQAIAKKVAENAYRPCCGQSTAAPDCSHGFSALGLIQLMASQGYSEKEIFDTFIQFNSFWFPETYIKNALYFKATEGLDWRDVSKELVAGAEYSTLQGSYKAKNYLKEKFGM
;
A
#
# COMPACT_ATOMS: atom_id res chain seq x y z
N MET A 1 -12.81 23.48 39.58
CA MET A 1 -12.31 23.37 38.20
C MET A 1 -12.83 24.57 37.41
N LYS A 2 -11.99 25.57 37.12
CA LYS A 2 -12.42 26.74 36.31
C LYS A 2 -12.63 26.27 34.87
N ASN A 3 -13.85 26.42 34.36
CA ASN A 3 -14.20 26.10 32.98
C ASN A 3 -13.40 27.03 32.04
N SER A 4 -12.26 26.56 31.54
CA SER A 4 -11.43 27.31 30.61
C SER A 4 -12.14 27.33 29.25
N SER A 5 -12.70 28.48 28.88
CA SER A 5 -13.34 28.66 27.56
C SER A 5 -12.35 28.27 26.45
N PRO A 6 -12.74 27.43 25.47
CA PRO A 6 -11.89 27.02 24.35
C PRO A 6 -11.21 28.20 23.64
N TYR A 7 -11.88 29.36 23.63
CA TYR A 7 -11.34 30.62 23.11
C TYR A 7 -10.05 31.06 23.83
N LYS A 8 -9.97 30.93 25.16
CA LYS A 8 -8.78 31.33 25.94
C LYS A 8 -7.61 30.38 25.70
N ILE A 9 -7.89 29.09 25.48
CA ILE A 9 -6.88 28.09 25.12
C ILE A 9 -6.31 28.40 23.73
N ALA A 10 -7.18 28.70 22.76
CA ALA A 10 -6.78 29.09 21.42
C ALA A 10 -5.97 30.41 21.42
N ALA A 11 -6.42 31.43 22.14
CA ALA A 11 -5.70 32.70 22.26
C ALA A 11 -4.31 32.53 22.87
N ASN A 12 -4.18 31.71 23.92
CA ASN A 12 -2.87 31.39 24.50
C ASN A 12 -1.98 30.62 23.51
N MET A 13 -2.54 29.70 22.72
CA MET A 13 -1.80 29.01 21.68
C MET A 13 -1.20 30.00 20.68
N PHE A 14 -1.95 30.99 20.20
CA PHE A 14 -1.44 32.02 19.30
C PHE A 14 -0.36 32.90 19.96
N SER A 15 -0.51 33.23 21.24
CA SER A 15 0.49 34.03 21.98
C SER A 15 1.88 33.36 22.06
N ILE A 16 1.95 32.03 21.99
CA ILE A 16 3.24 31.30 21.96
C ILE A 16 4.07 31.71 20.74
N PHE A 17 3.41 32.00 19.61
CA PHE A 17 4.05 32.37 18.35
C PHE A 17 4.39 33.86 18.23
N GLU A 18 4.00 34.70 19.20
CA GLU A 18 4.49 36.09 19.23
C GLU A 18 6.00 36.14 19.44
N SER A 19 6.54 35.19 20.22
CA SER A 19 7.98 35.04 20.40
C SER A 19 8.66 34.55 19.11
N LYS A 20 9.72 35.26 18.70
CA LYS A 20 10.52 34.90 17.51
C LYS A 20 11.06 33.47 17.60
N ILE A 21 11.40 32.98 18.80
CA ILE A 21 12.02 31.66 18.96
C ILE A 21 11.10 30.51 18.52
N TYR A 22 9.81 30.58 18.83
CA TYR A 22 8.86 29.53 18.48
C TYR A 22 8.38 29.62 17.03
N ARG A 23 8.40 30.83 16.43
CA ARG A 23 8.29 30.99 14.96
C ARG A 23 9.46 30.32 14.23
N PHE A 24 10.68 30.50 14.72
CA PHE A 24 11.87 29.85 14.15
C PHE A 24 11.93 28.34 14.39
N ILE A 25 11.27 27.80 15.42
CA ILE A 25 11.13 26.35 15.64
C ILE A 25 10.03 25.77 14.73
N PHE A 26 8.91 26.47 14.57
CA PHE A 26 7.77 25.97 13.82
C PHE A 26 8.08 25.71 12.34
N LEU A 27 8.78 26.62 11.66
CA LEU A 27 9.03 26.52 10.23
C LEU A 27 9.87 25.28 9.84
N PRO A 28 11.03 24.99 10.48
CA PRO A 28 11.77 23.74 10.23
C PRO A 28 10.96 22.48 10.53
N VAL A 29 10.17 22.49 11.61
CA VAL A 29 9.33 21.35 11.99
C VAL A 29 8.22 21.13 10.95
N LEU A 30 7.63 22.21 10.42
CA LEU A 30 6.65 22.13 9.34
C LEU A 30 7.26 21.54 8.06
N ILE A 31 8.45 22.02 7.65
CA ILE A 31 9.16 21.48 6.49
C ILE A 31 9.45 19.99 6.67
N LEU A 32 9.90 19.58 7.87
CA LEU A 32 10.14 18.18 8.20
C LEU A 32 8.87 17.34 8.03
N PHE A 33 7.73 17.78 8.57
CA PHE A 33 6.47 17.04 8.45
C PHE A 33 5.92 17.02 7.03
N ILE A 34 6.05 18.10 6.27
CA ILE A 34 5.68 18.13 4.85
C ILE A 34 6.51 17.11 4.08
N GLY A 35 7.83 17.12 4.24
CA GLY A 35 8.73 16.14 3.61
C GLY A 35 8.37 14.71 4.01
N LEU A 36 8.21 14.45 5.32
CA LEU A 36 7.88 13.14 5.83
C LEU A 36 6.55 12.61 5.27
N TYR A 37 5.49 13.42 5.30
CA TYR A 37 4.18 12.99 4.81
C TYR A 37 4.13 12.87 3.29
N THR A 38 4.79 13.75 2.54
CA THR A 38 4.88 13.63 1.08
C THR A 38 5.72 12.41 0.66
N PHE A 39 6.78 12.07 1.40
CA PHE A 39 7.54 10.84 1.23
C PHE A 39 6.69 9.59 1.47
N PHE A 40 6.01 9.49 2.62
CA PHE A 40 5.16 8.34 2.94
C PHE A 40 3.96 8.22 1.99
N TYR A 41 3.50 9.35 1.45
CA TYR A 41 2.39 9.37 0.49
C TYR A 41 2.86 9.00 -0.93
N GLY A 42 4.17 8.95 -1.15
CA GLY A 42 4.77 8.50 -2.40
C GLY A 42 4.93 9.59 -3.47
N PHE A 43 5.04 10.86 -3.07
CA PHE A 43 5.39 11.95 -3.98
C PHE A 43 6.83 11.86 -4.49
N TYR A 44 7.73 11.30 -3.68
CA TYR A 44 9.12 11.11 -4.03
C TYR A 44 9.69 9.90 -3.30
N THR A 45 10.79 9.39 -3.84
CA THR A 45 11.48 8.22 -3.32
C THR A 45 12.95 8.51 -3.10
N ILE A 46 13.58 7.81 -2.17
CA ILE A 46 15.00 7.96 -1.83
C ILE A 46 15.78 6.91 -2.63
N PRO A 47 16.64 7.31 -3.58
CA PRO A 47 17.50 6.37 -4.29
C PRO A 47 18.53 5.76 -3.32
N LEU A 48 18.68 4.44 -3.37
CA LEU A 48 19.67 3.67 -2.62
C LEU A 48 20.59 2.91 -3.59
N PRO A 49 21.82 2.53 -3.19
CA PRO A 49 22.74 1.80 -4.05
C PRO A 49 22.19 0.47 -4.60
N THR A 50 21.21 -0.13 -3.93
CA THR A 50 20.58 -1.41 -4.29
C THR A 50 19.09 -1.28 -4.65
N GLY A 51 18.59 -0.07 -4.88
CA GLY A 51 17.19 0.14 -5.25
C GLY A 51 16.65 1.50 -4.86
N VAL A 52 15.38 1.56 -4.51
CA VAL A 52 14.70 2.81 -4.18
C VAL A 52 13.89 2.61 -2.91
N LEU A 53 14.17 3.41 -1.88
CA LEU A 53 13.40 3.44 -0.64
C LEU A 53 12.30 4.49 -0.77
N GLY A 54 11.06 4.05 -0.89
CA GLY A 54 9.94 4.98 -0.95
C GLY A 54 8.63 4.26 -1.19
N PHE A 55 7.55 5.03 -1.09
CA PHE A 55 6.21 4.55 -1.39
C PHE A 55 5.90 4.97 -2.81
N PHE A 56 5.26 4.08 -3.57
CA PHE A 56 4.87 4.36 -4.93
C PHE A 56 3.36 4.35 -5.01
N ARG A 57 2.80 5.42 -5.58
CA ARG A 57 1.38 5.56 -5.78
C ARG A 57 1.04 5.31 -7.24
N MET A 58 -0.03 4.54 -7.46
CA MET A 58 -0.51 4.15 -8.79
C MET A 58 -1.54 5.13 -9.38
N ALA A 59 -1.99 6.11 -8.59
CA ALA A 59 -2.97 7.12 -8.98
C ALA A 59 -2.52 8.50 -8.52
N GLU A 60 -2.92 9.55 -9.23
CA GLU A 60 -2.62 10.91 -8.80
C GLU A 60 -3.32 11.24 -7.46
N PRO A 61 -2.72 12.12 -6.62
CA PRO A 61 -3.37 12.61 -5.41
C PRO A 61 -4.61 13.43 -5.76
N THR A 62 -5.73 13.11 -5.13
CA THR A 62 -6.93 13.96 -5.15
C THR A 62 -6.68 15.25 -4.37
N THR A 63 -7.47 16.28 -4.68
CA THR A 63 -7.40 17.57 -3.96
C THR A 63 -7.62 17.41 -2.45
N PHE A 64 -8.50 16.50 -2.04
CA PHE A 64 -8.76 16.26 -0.61
C PHE A 64 -7.57 15.62 0.09
N GLU A 65 -6.85 14.72 -0.59
CA GLU A 65 -5.65 14.12 -0.01
C GLU A 65 -4.49 15.11 0.11
N ILE A 66 -4.30 16.00 -0.88
CA ILE A 66 -3.33 17.09 -0.78
C ILE A 66 -3.66 17.98 0.41
N PHE A 67 -4.94 18.36 0.56
CA PHE A 67 -5.41 19.10 1.72
C PHE A 67 -5.09 18.36 3.02
N TYR A 68 -5.37 17.05 3.09
CA TYR A 68 -5.14 16.24 4.27
C TYR A 68 -3.65 16.16 4.67
N ILE A 69 -2.74 16.03 3.70
CA ILE A 69 -1.29 16.06 3.94
C ILE A 69 -0.86 17.39 4.54
N LEU A 70 -1.27 18.50 3.92
CA LEU A 70 -0.91 19.85 4.35
C LEU A 70 -1.51 20.18 5.73
N PHE A 71 -2.76 19.81 5.95
CA PHE A 71 -3.45 19.95 7.23
C PHE A 71 -2.71 19.17 8.32
N SER A 72 -2.43 17.89 8.08
CA SER A 72 -1.77 17.02 9.03
C SER A 72 -0.36 17.53 9.37
N ALA A 73 0.41 17.95 8.36
CA ALA A 73 1.75 18.50 8.57
C ALA A 73 1.73 19.75 9.44
N THR A 74 0.75 20.63 9.20
CA THR A 74 0.55 21.86 9.96
C THR A 74 0.19 21.58 11.42
N VAL A 75 -0.79 20.69 11.65
CA VAL A 75 -1.23 20.36 13.01
C VAL A 75 -0.14 19.63 13.80
N SER A 76 0.57 18.69 13.18
CA SER A 76 1.71 18.00 13.79
C SER A 76 2.85 18.96 14.15
N ALA A 77 3.11 19.97 13.31
CA ALA A 77 4.08 21.00 13.60
C ALA A 77 3.66 21.91 14.76
N LEU A 78 2.36 22.27 14.85
CA LEU A 78 1.81 23.03 15.98
C LEU A 78 1.93 22.25 17.29
N ILE A 79 1.50 20.99 17.29
CA ILE A 79 1.60 20.07 18.44
C ILE A 79 3.04 19.99 18.95
N THR A 80 3.99 19.75 18.05
CA THR A 80 5.41 19.62 18.39
C THR A 80 5.95 20.93 18.97
N THR A 81 5.62 22.07 18.37
CA THR A 81 6.08 23.39 18.81
C THR A 81 5.54 23.75 20.20
N ILE A 82 4.25 23.53 20.45
CA ILE A 82 3.61 23.80 21.75
C ILE A 82 4.13 22.84 22.83
N THR A 83 4.45 21.59 22.44
CA THR A 83 5.07 20.62 23.35
C THR A 83 6.47 21.08 23.75
N ILE A 84 7.30 21.53 22.79
CA ILE A 84 8.63 22.11 23.06
C ILE A 84 8.52 23.34 23.99
N TYR A 85 7.55 24.24 23.73
CA TYR A 85 7.25 25.37 24.60
C TYR A 85 6.95 24.91 26.03
N SER A 86 6.05 23.94 26.18
CA SER A 86 5.60 23.42 27.48
C SER A 86 6.72 22.73 28.26
N ILE A 87 7.66 22.09 27.55
CA ILE A 87 8.86 21.50 28.16
C ILE A 87 9.79 22.59 28.67
N ARG A 88 10.05 23.62 27.86
CA ARG A 88 10.92 24.74 28.25
C ARG A 88 10.39 25.47 29.47
N THR A 89 9.09 25.72 29.50
CA THR A 89 8.47 26.38 30.66
C THR A 89 8.57 25.53 31.93
N LYS A 90 8.39 24.19 31.84
CA LYS A 90 8.59 23.27 32.97
C LYS A 90 10.04 23.21 33.46
N LEU A 91 11.00 23.14 32.54
CA LEU A 91 12.44 23.09 32.87
C LEU A 91 12.92 24.39 33.51
N SER A 92 12.45 25.54 33.02
CA SER A 92 12.74 26.85 33.63
C SER A 92 12.07 27.04 34.99
N ALA A 93 10.99 26.31 35.29
CA ALA A 93 10.30 26.32 36.59
C ALA A 93 10.87 25.31 37.60
N GLY A 94 12.01 24.67 37.31
CA GLY A 94 12.72 23.79 38.26
C GLY A 94 12.04 22.45 38.58
N THR A 95 10.99 22.07 37.85
CA THR A 95 10.23 20.84 38.14
C THR A 95 10.88 19.63 37.46
N ARG A 96 11.55 18.75 38.21
CA ARG A 96 12.06 17.46 37.70
C ARG A 96 10.93 16.45 37.54
N GLY A 97 10.33 16.40 36.35
CA GLY A 97 9.53 15.26 35.91
C GLY A 97 10.37 14.30 35.07
N THR A 98 10.17 12.99 35.24
CA THR A 98 10.83 11.94 34.47
C THR A 98 10.52 12.09 32.98
N VAL A 99 11.58 12.23 32.18
CA VAL A 99 11.58 12.36 30.70
C VAL A 99 10.88 11.17 30.01
N THR A 100 10.60 10.09 30.75
CA THR A 100 9.94 8.85 30.30
C THR A 100 8.47 9.04 29.88
N SER A 101 7.74 10.03 30.41
CA SER A 101 6.37 10.34 29.93
C SER A 101 6.35 11.12 28.61
N LEU A 102 7.52 11.62 28.18
CA LEU A 102 7.68 12.56 27.07
C LEU A 102 7.75 11.86 25.72
N PHE A 103 8.37 10.67 25.68
CA PHE A 103 8.32 9.80 24.51
C PHE A 103 6.88 9.28 24.28
N GLY A 104 6.13 9.01 25.34
CA GLY A 104 4.75 8.52 25.27
C GLY A 104 3.74 9.49 24.62
N VAL A 105 3.91 10.80 24.81
CA VAL A 105 3.03 11.82 24.20
C VAL A 105 3.38 12.09 22.73
N LEU A 106 4.67 12.04 22.39
CA LEU A 106 5.12 12.12 21.00
C LEU A 106 4.72 10.84 20.24
N THR A 107 4.92 9.65 20.81
CA THR A 107 4.54 8.39 20.15
C THR A 107 3.03 8.18 20.06
N SER A 108 2.22 8.71 20.99
CA SER A 108 0.75 8.57 20.93
C SER A 108 0.09 9.35 19.79
N ILE A 109 0.70 10.46 19.34
CA ILE A 109 0.12 11.30 18.27
C ILE A 109 0.50 10.75 16.89
N PHE A 110 1.68 10.14 16.77
CA PHE A 110 2.09 9.42 15.55
C PHE A 110 1.38 8.07 15.37
N GLY A 111 0.83 7.49 16.44
CA GLY A 111 0.32 6.12 16.46
C GLY A 111 -1.17 5.90 16.20
N ILE A 112 -1.98 6.96 16.03
CA ILE A 112 -3.44 6.78 15.84
C ILE A 112 -3.85 6.84 14.38
N VAL A 113 -3.27 7.72 13.55
CA VAL A 113 -3.47 7.72 12.09
C VAL A 113 -2.20 8.24 11.41
N CYS A 114 -1.50 7.39 10.65
CA CYS A 114 -0.45 7.84 9.73
C CYS A 114 -1.14 8.54 8.54
N PRO A 115 -0.94 9.85 8.31
CA PRO A 115 -1.66 10.57 7.26
C PRO A 115 -1.35 10.10 5.82
N ALA A 116 -0.32 9.29 5.68
CA ALA A 116 0.26 8.93 4.41
C ALA A 116 0.18 7.43 4.11
N CYS A 117 -0.06 6.59 5.11
CA CYS A 117 0.02 5.14 4.95
C CYS A 117 -1.24 4.52 4.34
N LEU A 118 -2.38 5.21 4.32
CA LEU A 118 -3.73 4.68 4.02
C LEU A 118 -4.15 3.40 4.79
N GLY A 119 -3.23 2.80 5.55
CA GLY A 119 -3.43 1.76 6.54
C GLY A 119 -3.47 2.36 7.95
N ILE A 120 -4.33 1.79 8.77
CA ILE A 120 -4.35 2.05 10.20
C ILE A 120 -3.13 1.34 10.80
N ASN A 121 -2.11 2.10 11.22
CA ASN A 121 -1.12 1.57 12.15
C ASN A 121 -1.81 1.47 13.51
N PHE A 122 -2.25 0.27 13.91
CA PHE A 122 -2.55 0.05 15.32
C PHE A 122 -1.23 0.03 16.07
N LEU A 123 -0.88 1.13 16.75
CA LEU A 123 0.05 1.08 17.87
C LEU A 123 -0.73 0.64 19.12
N ALA A 124 -1.19 -0.62 19.10
CA ALA A 124 -1.66 -1.30 20.29
C ALA A 124 -0.59 -2.32 20.69
N PHE A 125 -0.06 -2.20 21.90
CA PHE A 125 0.88 -3.16 22.50
C PHE A 125 2.26 -3.30 21.82
N GLY A 126 2.82 -2.20 21.30
CA GLY A 126 4.24 -2.18 20.91
C GLY A 126 4.59 -2.95 19.63
N ASN A 127 3.60 -3.38 18.85
CA ASN A 127 3.78 -3.93 17.50
C ASN A 127 3.12 -3.02 16.45
N VAL A 128 3.68 -2.99 15.23
CA VAL A 128 3.12 -2.25 14.09
C VAL A 128 2.34 -3.23 13.22
N PHE A 129 1.01 -3.13 13.22
CA PHE A 129 0.16 -3.87 12.29
C PHE A 129 -0.12 -3.04 11.03
N THR A 130 0.12 -3.61 9.85
CA THR A 130 -0.28 -3.04 8.56
C THR A 130 -1.45 -3.87 7.99
N ALA A 131 -2.66 -3.31 8.02
CA ALA A 131 -3.81 -3.91 7.32
C ALA A 131 -3.67 -3.70 5.80
N GLN A 132 -4.01 -4.73 5.01
CA GLN A 132 -3.92 -4.70 3.55
C GLN A 132 -4.87 -3.64 2.96
N VAL A 133 -4.31 -2.77 2.11
CA VAL A 133 -4.92 -1.55 1.54
C VAL A 133 -6.25 -1.77 0.76
N PRO A 134 -6.55 -2.90 0.08
CA PRO A 134 -7.76 -3.00 -0.74
C PRO A 134 -9.09 -2.89 0.02
N PHE A 135 -9.18 -3.43 1.24
CA PHE A 135 -10.43 -3.39 2.02
C PHE A 135 -10.77 -1.99 2.53
N LEU A 136 -9.76 -1.13 2.71
CA LEU A 136 -9.94 0.22 3.24
C LEU A 136 -10.23 1.25 2.16
N VAL A 137 -10.07 0.92 0.87
CA VAL A 137 -10.32 1.82 -0.26
C VAL A 137 -11.69 2.52 -0.19
N PRO A 138 -12.81 1.83 0.09
CA PRO A 138 -14.13 2.48 0.23
C PRO A 138 -14.23 3.41 1.45
N TYR A 139 -13.34 3.25 2.42
CA TYR A 139 -13.35 3.94 3.71
C TYR A 139 -12.25 4.99 3.85
N ILE A 140 -11.40 5.21 2.83
CA ILE A 140 -10.27 6.16 2.88
C ILE A 140 -10.72 7.55 3.34
N LEU A 141 -11.83 8.04 2.80
CA LEU A 141 -12.39 9.34 3.17
C LEU A 141 -12.73 9.41 4.67
N TRP A 142 -13.37 8.35 5.20
CA TRP A 142 -13.75 8.28 6.62
C TRP A 142 -12.54 8.15 7.55
N ILE A 143 -11.50 7.43 7.12
CA ILE A 143 -10.24 7.32 7.85
C ILE A 143 -9.54 8.68 7.92
N GLN A 144 -9.52 9.42 6.81
CA GLN A 144 -8.94 10.76 6.75
C GLN A 144 -9.71 11.75 7.63
N ILE A 145 -11.04 11.72 7.59
CA ILE A 145 -11.91 12.52 8.49
C ILE A 145 -11.61 12.17 9.95
N SER A 146 -11.52 10.90 10.30
CA SER A 146 -11.19 10.45 11.65
C SER A 146 -9.80 10.92 12.09
N GLY A 147 -8.81 10.85 11.20
CA GLY A 147 -7.46 11.38 11.43
C GLY A 147 -7.44 12.88 11.69
N ILE A 148 -8.23 13.66 10.96
CA ILE A 148 -8.41 15.11 11.22
C ILE A 148 -8.94 15.31 12.65
N VAL A 149 -9.99 14.59 13.04
CA VAL A 149 -10.60 14.69 14.37
C VAL A 149 -9.60 14.35 15.47
N PHE A 150 -8.87 13.24 15.36
CA PHE A 150 -7.87 12.83 16.35
C PHE A 150 -6.71 13.83 16.46
N LEU A 151 -6.22 14.37 15.35
CA LEU A 151 -5.17 15.39 15.36
C LEU A 151 -5.64 16.68 16.04
N LEU A 152 -6.89 17.11 15.79
CA LEU A 152 -7.47 18.27 16.46
C LEU A 152 -7.66 18.05 17.96
N ILE A 153 -8.10 16.85 18.38
CA ILE A 153 -8.19 16.46 19.79
C ILE A 153 -6.82 16.49 20.45
N GLY A 154 -5.80 15.91 19.79
CA GLY A 154 -4.41 15.93 20.26
C GLY A 154 -3.87 17.34 20.43
N LEU A 155 -4.09 18.21 19.43
CA LEU A 155 -3.73 19.63 19.51
C LEU A 155 -4.44 20.33 20.67
N TYR A 156 -5.73 20.08 20.87
CA TYR A 156 -6.49 20.65 21.98
C TYR A 156 -5.90 20.25 23.33
N PHE A 157 -5.57 18.98 23.55
CA PHE A 157 -4.98 18.53 24.82
C PHE A 157 -3.59 19.12 25.06
N VAL A 158 -2.76 19.22 24.04
CA VAL A 158 -1.43 19.83 24.14
C VAL A 158 -1.55 21.33 24.44
N ALA A 159 -2.45 22.04 23.75
CA ALA A 159 -2.72 23.45 23.99
C ALA A 159 -3.32 23.70 25.37
N LYS A 160 -4.26 22.84 25.81
CA LYS A 160 -4.87 22.89 27.15
C LYS A 160 -3.84 22.67 28.24
N ASN A 161 -2.97 21.65 28.13
CA ASN A 161 -1.89 21.41 29.08
C ASN A 161 -0.89 22.58 29.14
N ALA A 162 -0.60 23.21 28.00
CA ALA A 162 0.22 24.43 27.94
C ALA A 162 -0.48 25.62 28.62
N TYR A 163 -1.81 25.74 28.46
CA TYR A 163 -2.64 26.78 29.05
C TYR A 163 -2.87 26.62 30.55
N GLU A 164 -3.14 25.41 31.04
CA GLU A 164 -3.42 25.14 32.46
C GLU A 164 -2.19 25.37 33.35
N LYS A 165 -0.99 25.40 32.77
CA LYS A 165 0.24 25.83 33.46
C LYS A 165 0.51 27.33 33.33
N LYS A 166 -0.39 28.09 32.70
CA LYS A 166 -0.41 29.56 32.61
C LYS A 166 -1.83 30.14 32.70
N CYS A 167 -2.33 30.30 33.93
CA CYS A 167 -3.17 31.44 34.31
C CYS A 167 -2.84 31.78 35.77
N ILE A 168 -2.02 32.80 36.04
CA ILE A 168 -2.40 34.20 36.33
C ILE A 168 -3.38 34.28 37.53
N MET A 169 -2.82 34.69 38.68
CA MET A 169 -3.40 34.85 40.03
C MET A 169 -3.32 33.63 40.96
N CYS A 170 -2.26 33.62 41.79
CA CYS A 170 -2.24 33.51 43.27
C CYS A 170 -0.84 32.99 43.69
N ALA A 171 0.04 33.65 44.45
CA ALA A 171 0.22 34.97 45.07
C ALA A 171 1.72 34.96 45.52
N GLU A 172 2.56 35.99 45.53
CA GLU A 172 2.48 37.43 45.77
C GLU A 172 3.62 38.13 44.98
N ASP A 173 3.48 39.44 44.78
CA ASP A 173 4.55 40.39 44.42
C ASP A 173 5.12 40.36 43.00
N GLY A 174 4.31 40.84 42.07
CA GLY A 174 4.64 42.13 41.44
C GLY A 174 5.90 42.28 40.59
N LYS A 175 6.43 41.23 39.93
CA LYS A 175 7.36 41.41 38.79
C LYS A 175 7.12 40.39 37.66
N PRO A 176 7.14 40.81 36.38
CA PRO A 176 7.05 39.89 35.25
C PRO A 176 8.28 38.97 35.25
N ILE A 177 8.07 37.67 35.09
CA ILE A 177 9.17 36.72 34.88
C ILE A 177 9.78 37.04 33.52
N ASP A 178 10.94 37.68 33.56
CA ASP A 178 11.76 37.97 32.41
C ASP A 178 12.24 36.65 31.75
N ILE A 179 11.78 36.41 30.53
CA ILE A 179 12.15 35.24 29.71
C ILE A 179 13.63 35.31 29.27
N GLN A 180 14.39 36.35 29.63
CA GLN A 180 15.76 36.56 29.14
C GLN A 180 16.88 35.77 29.85
N LYS A 181 16.67 35.11 30.99
CA LYS A 181 17.76 34.31 31.61
C LYS A 181 17.78 32.87 31.07
N LYS A 182 18.37 32.69 29.88
CA LYS A 182 18.68 31.36 29.32
C LYS A 182 19.53 30.56 30.31
N SER A 183 18.99 29.47 30.86
CA SER A 183 19.81 28.49 31.58
C SER A 183 20.79 27.81 30.62
N LYS A 184 21.98 27.39 31.10
CA LYS A 184 23.00 26.68 30.29
C LYS A 184 22.40 25.48 29.55
N VAL A 185 21.49 24.76 30.21
CA VAL A 185 20.75 23.61 29.64
C VAL A 185 19.84 24.04 28.49
N THR A 186 19.08 25.13 28.63
CA THR A 186 18.24 25.65 27.53
C THR A 186 19.06 26.16 26.34
N ARG A 187 20.26 26.70 26.58
CA ARG A 187 21.17 27.20 25.53
C ARG A 187 21.84 26.06 24.74
N GLU A 188 22.21 24.97 25.40
CA GLU A 188 22.73 23.77 24.73
C GLU A 188 21.65 23.03 23.93
N LEU A 189 20.43 22.96 24.46
CA LEU A 189 19.31 22.33 23.74
C LEU A 189 18.92 23.17 22.51
N ASP A 190 18.87 24.50 22.63
CA ASP A 190 18.71 25.43 21.49
C ASP A 190 19.73 25.14 20.38
N ALA A 191 21.02 25.10 20.73
CA ALA A 191 22.09 24.90 19.75
C ALA A 191 22.00 23.53 19.08
N LYS A 192 21.74 22.46 19.83
CA LYS A 192 21.64 21.09 19.29
C LYS A 192 20.41 20.92 18.38
N PHE A 193 19.26 21.47 18.73
CA PHE A 193 18.07 21.43 17.87
C PHE A 193 18.22 22.26 16.60
N ILE A 194 18.86 23.44 16.70
CA ILE A 194 19.14 24.29 15.54
C ILE A 194 20.10 23.58 14.59
N VAL A 195 21.20 23.02 15.10
CA VAL A 195 22.19 22.28 14.30
C VAL A 195 21.56 21.05 13.64
N LEU A 196 20.76 20.27 14.39
CA LEU A 196 20.07 19.10 13.85
C LEU A 196 19.07 19.49 12.76
N SER A 197 18.33 20.59 12.96
CA SER A 197 17.36 21.08 11.96
C SER A 197 18.06 21.59 10.69
N PHE A 198 19.16 22.33 10.82
CA PHE A 198 19.97 22.78 9.67
C PHE A 198 20.61 21.61 8.92
N PHE A 199 21.10 20.59 9.65
CA PHE A 199 21.67 19.39 9.04
C PHE A 199 20.63 18.63 8.20
N VAL A 200 19.41 18.48 8.73
CA VAL A 200 18.29 17.84 8.02
C VAL A 200 17.83 18.68 6.81
N ILE A 201 17.78 20.01 6.94
CA ILE A 201 17.45 20.92 5.84
C ILE A 201 18.52 20.86 4.74
N ALA A 202 19.81 20.85 5.09
CA ALA A 202 20.89 20.75 4.13
C ALA A 202 20.87 19.42 3.36
N LEU A 203 20.55 18.32 4.04
CA LEU A 203 20.32 17.01 3.43
C LEU A 203 19.15 17.05 2.43
N LEU A 204 18.03 17.67 2.82
CA LEU A 204 16.86 17.84 1.95
C LEU A 204 17.16 18.73 0.73
N VAL A 205 17.87 19.85 0.91
CA VAL A 205 18.26 20.75 -0.19
C VAL A 205 19.23 20.06 -1.15
N TYR A 206 20.24 19.35 -0.63
CA TYR A 206 21.15 18.55 -1.45
C TYR A 206 20.40 17.50 -2.28
N GLN A 207 19.44 16.82 -1.67
CA GLN A 207 18.58 15.84 -2.37
C GLN A 207 17.70 16.50 -3.44
N LEU A 208 17.12 17.68 -3.16
CA LEU A 208 16.37 18.45 -4.15
C LEU A 208 17.26 18.89 -5.32
N THR A 209 18.50 19.34 -5.08
CA THR A 209 19.43 19.72 -6.15
C THR A 209 19.87 18.53 -7.02
N ALA A 210 19.97 17.33 -6.47
CA ALA A 210 20.26 16.11 -7.23
C ALA A 210 19.08 15.70 -8.15
N ILE A 211 17.84 15.98 -7.73
CA ILE A 211 16.62 15.67 -8.50
C ILE A 211 16.38 16.73 -9.60
N PHE A 212 16.57 18.01 -9.30
CA PHE A 212 16.33 19.10 -10.26
C PHE A 212 17.53 19.44 -11.16
N GLY A 213 18.76 19.09 -10.75
CA GLY A 213 19.98 19.30 -11.56
C GLY A 213 20.14 18.29 -12.72
N GLY A 214 19.35 17.22 -12.73
CA GLY A 214 19.33 16.19 -13.78
C GLY A 214 18.43 16.50 -14.98
N LEU A 215 17.75 17.67 -15.02
CA LEU A 215 16.95 18.14 -16.15
C LEU A 215 17.83 18.63 -17.31
N GLY A 216 18.76 17.79 -17.76
CA GLY A 216 19.38 17.90 -19.07
C GLY A 216 18.53 17.14 -20.08
N SER A 217 17.84 17.88 -20.96
CA SER A 217 17.00 17.38 -22.06
C SER A 217 17.48 16.07 -22.67
N GLN A 218 16.81 14.96 -22.34
CA GLN A 218 16.72 13.82 -23.24
C GLN A 218 15.46 13.96 -24.09
N LYS A 219 15.58 13.68 -25.39
CA LYS A 219 14.50 13.76 -26.38
C LYS A 219 13.30 12.94 -25.89
N ILE A 220 12.23 13.62 -25.55
CA ILE A 220 10.93 13.04 -25.21
C ILE A 220 10.36 12.45 -26.50
N GLY A 221 10.13 11.13 -26.54
CA GLY A 221 9.33 10.52 -27.59
C GLY A 221 7.90 11.09 -27.51
N SER A 222 7.40 11.65 -28.60
CA SER A 222 6.07 12.25 -28.63
C SER A 222 4.99 11.16 -28.62
N VAL A 223 4.14 11.14 -27.59
CA VAL A 223 2.90 10.38 -27.57
C VAL A 223 1.83 11.20 -28.29
N GLU A 224 1.47 10.80 -29.50
CA GLU A 224 0.36 11.38 -30.24
C GLU A 224 -0.82 10.39 -30.21
N LYS A 225 -1.95 10.79 -29.62
CA LYS A 225 -3.23 10.03 -29.60
C LYS A 225 -3.10 8.49 -29.51
N GLY A 226 -2.47 7.98 -28.46
CA GLY A 226 -2.42 6.53 -28.19
C GLY A 226 -1.46 5.73 -29.09
N ILE A 227 -0.55 6.42 -29.78
CA ILE A 227 0.53 5.82 -30.57
C ILE A 227 1.87 6.21 -29.94
N ILE A 228 2.74 5.21 -29.78
CA ILE A 228 4.12 5.38 -29.35
C ILE A 228 5.01 5.17 -30.56
N THR A 229 5.97 6.06 -30.79
CA THR A 229 7.02 5.84 -31.80
C THR A 229 8.30 5.46 -31.07
N ILE A 230 8.81 4.26 -31.32
CA ILE A 230 10.04 3.77 -30.70
C ILE A 230 11.28 4.21 -31.49
N ASP A 231 12.47 4.02 -30.93
CA ASP A 231 13.74 4.50 -31.52
C ASP A 231 14.02 3.94 -32.93
N SER A 232 13.45 2.77 -33.27
CA SER A 232 13.52 2.19 -34.62
C SER A 232 12.64 2.90 -35.67
N GLY A 233 11.77 3.84 -35.24
CA GLY A 233 10.76 4.48 -36.07
C GLY A 233 9.45 3.68 -36.21
N GLU A 234 9.37 2.47 -35.63
CA GLU A 234 8.13 1.69 -35.58
C GLU A 234 7.09 2.38 -34.70
N LYS A 235 5.83 2.35 -35.15
CA LYS A 235 4.68 2.91 -34.43
C LYS A 235 3.90 1.80 -33.75
N ILE A 236 3.81 1.87 -32.43
CA ILE A 236 3.04 0.95 -31.59
C ILE A 236 1.70 1.61 -31.28
N VAL A 237 0.60 0.96 -31.66
CA VAL A 237 -0.76 1.38 -31.30
C VAL A 237 -1.12 0.77 -29.95
N ILE A 238 -1.34 1.62 -28.93
CA ILE A 238 -1.62 1.15 -27.56
C ILE A 238 -2.92 0.31 -27.52
N ALA A 239 -3.93 0.67 -28.31
CA ALA A 239 -5.19 -0.07 -28.38
C ALA A 239 -5.01 -1.54 -28.81
N ASP A 240 -4.13 -1.79 -29.79
CA ASP A 240 -3.83 -3.15 -30.26
C ASP A 240 -3.10 -3.96 -29.18
N MET A 241 -2.23 -3.29 -28.42
CA MET A 241 -1.56 -3.91 -27.28
C MET A 241 -2.54 -4.28 -26.17
N ILE A 242 -3.50 -3.40 -25.86
CA ILE A 242 -4.57 -3.68 -24.90
C ILE A 242 -5.38 -4.89 -25.34
N GLU A 243 -5.79 -4.96 -26.60
CA GLU A 243 -6.56 -6.10 -27.12
C GLU A 243 -5.75 -7.40 -27.12
N THR A 244 -4.43 -7.31 -27.33
CA THR A 244 -3.54 -8.48 -27.31
C THR A 244 -3.31 -9.03 -25.89
N VAL A 245 -3.22 -8.16 -24.88
CA VAL A 245 -2.94 -8.55 -23.49
C VAL A 245 -4.22 -8.88 -22.72
N THR A 246 -5.27 -8.08 -22.93
CA THR A 246 -6.59 -8.21 -22.29
C THR A 246 -7.68 -8.09 -23.36
N PRO A 247 -7.87 -9.13 -24.19
CA PRO A 247 -8.88 -9.13 -25.23
C PRO A 247 -10.26 -8.91 -24.64
N LYS A 248 -11.13 -8.16 -25.32
CA LYS A 248 -12.50 -7.92 -24.84
C LYS A 248 -13.31 -9.21 -24.77
N ALA A 249 -13.02 -10.16 -25.64
CA ALA A 249 -13.64 -11.48 -25.67
C ALA A 249 -13.12 -12.42 -24.56
N GLY A 250 -12.07 -12.04 -23.83
CA GLY A 250 -11.39 -12.92 -22.88
C GLY A 250 -10.55 -14.00 -23.59
N PHE A 251 -10.03 -14.93 -22.79
CA PHE A 251 -9.37 -16.14 -23.23
C PHE A 251 -10.23 -17.35 -22.93
N THR A 252 -10.38 -18.23 -23.92
CA THR A 252 -10.85 -19.60 -23.70
C THR A 252 -9.63 -20.48 -23.52
N THR A 253 -9.54 -21.17 -22.39
CA THR A 253 -8.45 -22.11 -22.13
C THR A 253 -8.83 -23.51 -22.62
N ARG A 254 -7.95 -24.51 -22.46
CA ARG A 254 -8.32 -25.92 -22.61
C ARG A 254 -8.61 -26.60 -21.25
N VAL A 255 -8.43 -25.85 -20.15
CA VAL A 255 -8.49 -26.36 -18.79
C VAL A 255 -9.94 -26.65 -18.44
N GLN A 256 -10.22 -27.83 -17.93
CA GLN A 256 -11.56 -28.22 -17.52
C GLN A 256 -11.75 -28.02 -16.01
N TRP A 257 -12.98 -27.71 -15.58
CA TRP A 257 -13.30 -27.76 -14.15
C TRP A 257 -13.40 -29.21 -13.65
N GLY A 258 -13.90 -30.14 -14.46
CA GLY A 258 -14.21 -31.49 -14.02
C GLY A 258 -15.21 -31.47 -12.86
N ASP A 259 -15.05 -32.40 -11.93
CA ASP A 259 -15.91 -32.53 -10.74
C ASP A 259 -15.44 -31.68 -9.55
N ILE A 260 -14.41 -30.83 -9.72
CA ILE A 260 -13.74 -30.17 -8.60
C ILE A 260 -14.66 -29.20 -7.86
N VAL A 261 -15.49 -28.45 -8.59
CA VAL A 261 -16.41 -27.48 -7.99
C VAL A 261 -17.55 -28.19 -7.27
N ALA A 262 -18.06 -29.29 -7.83
CA ALA A 262 -19.03 -30.15 -7.16
C ALA A 262 -18.51 -30.67 -5.82
N LYS A 263 -17.25 -31.15 -5.79
CA LYS A 263 -16.58 -31.58 -4.55
C LYS A 263 -16.46 -30.45 -3.53
N MET A 264 -16.09 -29.24 -3.97
CA MET A 264 -16.02 -28.08 -3.07
C MET A 264 -17.38 -27.73 -2.44
N VAL A 265 -18.46 -27.87 -3.21
CA VAL A 265 -19.82 -27.64 -2.71
C VAL A 265 -20.25 -28.76 -1.76
N GLN A 266 -19.97 -30.02 -2.11
CA GLN A 266 -20.28 -31.19 -1.27
C GLN A 266 -19.56 -31.15 0.08
N GLU A 267 -18.32 -30.68 0.11
CA GLU A 267 -17.49 -30.54 1.32
C GLU A 267 -17.81 -29.25 2.10
N GLU A 268 -18.83 -28.49 1.67
CA GLU A 268 -19.30 -27.23 2.25
C GLU A 268 -18.26 -26.10 2.28
N VAL A 269 -17.12 -26.28 1.60
CA VAL A 269 -16.06 -25.26 1.51
C VAL A 269 -16.41 -24.16 0.50
N LEU A 270 -17.36 -24.43 -0.40
CA LEU A 270 -17.95 -23.46 -1.31
C LEU A 270 -19.48 -23.51 -1.25
N ASP A 271 -20.11 -22.39 -0.92
CA ASP A 271 -21.56 -22.18 -0.89
C ASP A 271 -21.94 -21.23 -2.04
N PRO A 272 -22.67 -21.72 -3.06
CA PRO A 272 -23.08 -20.93 -4.21
C PRO A 272 -23.85 -19.65 -3.85
N GLN A 273 -24.72 -19.70 -2.82
CA GLN A 273 -25.54 -18.55 -2.41
C GLN A 273 -24.70 -17.51 -1.67
N LYS A 274 -23.76 -17.95 -0.83
CA LYS A 274 -22.81 -17.03 -0.20
C LYS A 274 -21.92 -16.34 -1.23
N LEU A 275 -21.41 -17.09 -2.21
CA LEU A 275 -20.62 -16.50 -3.30
C LEU A 275 -21.46 -15.51 -4.10
N GLU A 276 -22.67 -15.85 -4.53
CA GLU A 276 -23.59 -14.92 -5.23
C GLU A 276 -23.86 -13.65 -4.40
N GLY A 277 -24.05 -13.81 -3.09
CA GLY A 277 -24.19 -12.69 -2.16
C GLY A 277 -22.96 -11.78 -2.12
N ILE A 278 -21.75 -12.35 -2.11
CA ILE A 278 -20.48 -11.60 -2.14
C ILE A 278 -20.32 -10.87 -3.48
N LEU A 279 -20.52 -11.54 -4.60
CA LEU A 279 -20.40 -10.94 -5.93
C LEU A 279 -21.38 -9.77 -6.11
N THR A 280 -22.63 -9.96 -5.70
CA THR A 280 -23.67 -8.92 -5.83
C THR A 280 -23.40 -7.74 -4.89
N LYS A 281 -23.14 -8.00 -3.60
CA LYS A 281 -23.00 -6.94 -2.58
C LYS A 281 -21.69 -6.17 -2.69
N ASN A 282 -20.58 -6.87 -2.92
CA ASN A 282 -19.24 -6.26 -2.85
C ASN A 282 -18.75 -5.80 -4.22
N TYR A 283 -19.16 -6.47 -5.30
CA TYR A 283 -18.64 -6.24 -6.65
C TYR A 283 -19.70 -5.78 -7.64
N ARG A 284 -20.98 -5.69 -7.24
CA ARG A 284 -22.11 -5.36 -8.13
C ARG A 284 -22.16 -6.24 -9.38
N GLN A 285 -21.74 -7.49 -9.21
CA GLN A 285 -21.62 -8.46 -10.27
C GLN A 285 -22.72 -9.51 -10.09
N GLU A 286 -23.67 -9.53 -11.01
CA GLU A 286 -24.75 -10.52 -11.01
C GLU A 286 -24.22 -11.89 -11.43
N MET A 287 -24.73 -12.95 -10.77
CA MET A 287 -24.34 -14.32 -11.10
C MET A 287 -24.95 -14.74 -12.43
N ARG A 288 -24.09 -15.12 -13.38
CA ARG A 288 -24.49 -15.52 -14.72
C ARG A 288 -24.83 -17.01 -14.84
N PRO A 289 -25.64 -17.43 -15.83
CA PRO A 289 -25.98 -18.84 -16.04
C PRO A 289 -24.77 -19.75 -16.16
N GLU A 290 -23.72 -19.33 -16.87
CA GLU A 290 -22.49 -20.10 -17.04
C GLU A 290 -21.74 -20.33 -15.71
N TRP A 291 -21.79 -19.37 -14.78
CA TRP A 291 -21.17 -19.52 -13.46
C TRP A 291 -22.02 -20.39 -12.54
N LYS A 292 -23.35 -20.31 -12.67
CA LYS A 292 -24.28 -21.23 -11.97
C LYS A 292 -24.05 -22.66 -12.41
N ALA A 293 -23.81 -22.90 -13.69
CA ALA A 293 -23.48 -24.22 -14.23
C ALA A 293 -22.15 -24.75 -13.66
N ILE A 294 -21.11 -23.91 -13.60
CA ILE A 294 -19.84 -24.26 -12.92
C ILE A 294 -20.07 -24.63 -11.45
N LEU A 295 -20.84 -23.81 -10.71
CA LEU A 295 -21.18 -24.06 -9.31
C LEU A 295 -22.08 -25.30 -9.10
N ALA A 296 -22.85 -25.69 -10.12
CA ALA A 296 -23.62 -26.92 -10.14
C ALA A 296 -22.76 -28.16 -10.46
N GLY A 297 -21.47 -27.98 -10.78
CA GLY A 297 -20.55 -29.07 -11.08
C GLY A 297 -20.55 -29.52 -12.53
N GLU A 298 -21.09 -28.71 -13.45
CA GLU A 298 -21.00 -29.02 -14.88
C GLU A 298 -19.54 -28.90 -15.36
N ASP A 299 -19.10 -29.89 -16.13
CA ASP A 299 -17.73 -29.94 -16.67
C ASP A 299 -17.58 -28.96 -17.85
N ILE A 300 -17.36 -27.71 -17.49
CA ILE A 300 -17.22 -26.58 -18.41
C ILE A 300 -15.75 -26.21 -18.52
N THR A 301 -15.33 -25.81 -19.71
CA THR A 301 -14.00 -25.27 -19.93
C THR A 301 -13.82 -23.93 -19.22
N LEU A 302 -12.72 -23.78 -18.50
CA LEU A 302 -12.35 -22.55 -17.81
C LEU A 302 -12.12 -21.42 -18.83
N SER A 303 -12.87 -20.33 -18.67
CA SER A 303 -12.70 -19.09 -19.40
C SER A 303 -12.12 -18.01 -18.48
N ILE A 304 -11.38 -17.06 -19.05
CA ILE A 304 -10.76 -15.94 -18.33
C ILE A 304 -11.17 -14.66 -19.04
N GLY A 305 -11.89 -13.78 -18.34
CA GLY A 305 -12.35 -12.52 -18.89
C GLY A 305 -12.49 -11.44 -17.82
N SER A 306 -12.68 -10.20 -18.26
CA SER A 306 -12.90 -9.07 -17.35
C SER A 306 -14.21 -9.21 -16.57
N ASP A 307 -15.18 -9.90 -17.15
CA ASP A 307 -16.50 -10.10 -16.58
C ASP A 307 -16.58 -11.23 -15.56
N ASN A 308 -15.66 -12.21 -15.58
CA ASN A 308 -15.66 -13.35 -14.67
C ASN A 308 -14.49 -13.34 -13.67
N ALA A 309 -13.55 -12.40 -13.79
CA ALA A 309 -12.31 -12.39 -13.01
C ALA A 309 -12.52 -12.57 -11.49
N VAL A 310 -13.51 -11.88 -10.90
CA VAL A 310 -13.80 -11.97 -9.46
C VAL A 310 -14.42 -13.31 -9.08
N PHE A 311 -15.36 -13.82 -9.88
CA PHE A 311 -15.94 -15.15 -9.70
C PHE A 311 -14.83 -16.23 -9.75
N MET A 312 -14.02 -16.17 -10.79
CA MET A 312 -12.86 -17.05 -10.98
C MET A 312 -11.90 -16.99 -9.79
N MET A 313 -11.61 -15.79 -9.29
CA MET A 313 -10.76 -15.60 -8.12
C MET A 313 -11.30 -16.37 -6.91
N TYR A 314 -12.58 -16.24 -6.59
CA TYR A 314 -13.15 -16.92 -5.42
C TYR A 314 -13.21 -18.44 -5.56
N VAL A 315 -13.56 -18.96 -6.74
CA VAL A 315 -13.63 -20.41 -6.96
C VAL A 315 -12.23 -21.03 -6.86
N LEU A 316 -11.23 -20.45 -7.52
CA LEU A 316 -9.86 -20.95 -7.48
C LEU A 316 -9.18 -20.70 -6.12
N TRP A 317 -9.52 -19.61 -5.44
CA TRP A 317 -9.08 -19.37 -4.06
C TRP A 317 -9.58 -20.49 -3.15
N THR A 318 -10.87 -20.79 -3.22
CA THR A 318 -11.48 -21.86 -2.41
C THR A 318 -10.78 -23.20 -2.67
N LEU A 319 -10.55 -23.53 -3.94
CA LEU A 319 -9.80 -24.72 -4.33
C LEU A 319 -8.43 -24.77 -3.65
N ALA A 320 -7.59 -23.74 -3.83
CA ALA A 320 -6.25 -23.75 -3.29
C ALA A 320 -6.21 -23.76 -1.76
N LYS A 321 -7.14 -23.05 -1.11
CA LYS A 321 -7.17 -22.90 0.34
C LYS A 321 -7.52 -24.22 1.04
N HIS A 322 -8.45 -24.98 0.49
CA HIS A 322 -8.94 -26.20 1.13
C HIS A 322 -8.26 -27.47 0.61
N ASN A 323 -7.70 -27.45 -0.60
CA ASN A 323 -7.03 -28.60 -1.14
C ASN A 323 -5.81 -28.99 -0.30
N ASN A 324 -5.80 -30.22 0.21
CA ASN A 324 -4.67 -30.80 0.93
C ASN A 324 -3.51 -31.03 -0.06
N ASN A 325 -2.66 -30.02 -0.17
CA ASN A 325 -1.49 -30.03 -1.03
C ASN A 325 -0.27 -29.51 -0.29
N GLN A 326 0.87 -30.18 -0.47
CA GLN A 326 2.10 -29.83 0.23
C GLN A 326 2.59 -28.41 -0.07
N ILE A 327 2.32 -27.84 -1.26
CA ILE A 327 2.72 -26.45 -1.57
C ILE A 327 2.07 -25.48 -0.58
N LEU A 328 0.80 -25.75 -0.23
CA LEU A 328 0.03 -24.91 0.68
C LEU A 328 0.48 -25.12 2.13
N THR A 329 0.56 -26.38 2.58
CA THR A 329 0.82 -26.72 3.99
C THR A 329 2.28 -26.54 4.39
N SER A 330 3.23 -26.66 3.45
CA SER A 330 4.64 -26.38 3.71
C SER A 330 5.00 -24.89 3.58
N SER A 331 4.02 -24.02 3.30
CA SER A 331 4.28 -22.61 3.09
C SER A 331 4.73 -21.92 4.39
N PRO A 332 5.76 -21.04 4.38
CA PRO A 332 6.21 -20.33 5.59
C PRO A 332 5.14 -19.47 6.26
N ILE A 333 4.07 -19.14 5.54
CA ILE A 333 2.97 -18.30 6.00
C ILE A 333 1.69 -19.07 6.32
N ALA A 334 1.70 -20.41 6.22
CA ALA A 334 0.50 -21.24 6.39
C ALA A 334 -0.25 -20.96 7.70
N SER A 335 0.49 -20.86 8.82
CA SER A 335 -0.06 -20.60 10.15
C SER A 335 -0.89 -19.32 10.27
N TYR A 336 -0.66 -18.31 9.41
CA TYR A 336 -1.45 -17.08 9.40
C TYR A 336 -2.83 -17.27 8.74
N PHE A 337 -3.00 -18.30 7.92
CA PHE A 337 -4.21 -18.53 7.11
C PHE A 337 -5.03 -19.75 7.53
N GLU A 338 -4.52 -20.57 8.45
CA GLU A 338 -5.22 -21.73 9.01
C GLU A 338 -6.63 -21.37 9.53
N ASN A 339 -6.72 -20.25 10.26
CA ASN A 339 -7.97 -19.76 10.84
C ASN A 339 -8.65 -18.65 10.02
N TYR A 340 -8.12 -18.33 8.83
CA TYR A 340 -8.68 -17.28 7.99
C TYR A 340 -9.94 -17.77 7.28
N ASP A 341 -11.09 -17.15 7.52
CA ASP A 341 -12.34 -17.44 6.83
C ASP A 341 -12.50 -16.52 5.61
N ILE A 342 -12.78 -17.13 4.46
CA ILE A 342 -13.00 -16.42 3.19
C ILE A 342 -14.48 -16.04 2.96
N GLY A 343 -15.38 -16.51 3.82
CA GLY A 343 -16.79 -16.14 3.83
C GLY A 343 -17.64 -16.75 2.71
N VAL A 344 -17.06 -17.60 1.87
CA VAL A 344 -17.78 -18.31 0.79
C VAL A 344 -18.19 -19.73 1.16
N GLY A 345 -17.83 -20.24 2.34
CA GLY A 345 -18.14 -21.61 2.76
C GLY A 345 -17.87 -21.82 4.24
N ARG A 346 -17.55 -23.04 4.66
CA ARG A 346 -17.02 -23.33 5.99
C ARG A 346 -15.53 -22.95 6.10
N ALA A 347 -15.07 -22.67 7.31
CA ALA A 347 -13.66 -22.48 7.58
C ALA A 347 -12.86 -23.80 7.41
N GLY A 348 -11.58 -23.67 7.11
CA GLY A 348 -10.66 -24.81 6.89
C GLY A 348 -9.43 -24.38 6.08
N TYR A 349 -8.34 -25.14 6.15
CA TYR A 349 -7.10 -24.86 5.43
C TYR A 349 -6.35 -26.17 5.14
N GLY A 350 -6.15 -26.50 3.87
CA GLY A 350 -5.50 -27.73 3.42
C GLY A 350 -6.12 -29.00 3.98
N ASP A 351 -7.42 -28.96 4.32
CA ASP A 351 -8.11 -29.94 5.15
C ASP A 351 -8.95 -30.94 4.34
N VAL A 352 -9.07 -30.74 3.03
CA VAL A 352 -9.89 -31.56 2.13
C VAL A 352 -9.04 -32.05 0.97
N LEU A 353 -9.11 -33.34 0.63
CA LEU A 353 -8.48 -33.85 -0.58
C LEU A 353 -9.35 -33.58 -1.81
N LEU A 354 -9.37 -32.33 -2.26
CA LEU A 354 -10.13 -31.92 -3.44
C LEU A 354 -9.47 -32.42 -4.73
N LEU A 355 -8.15 -32.27 -4.82
CA LEU A 355 -7.35 -32.55 -6.00
C LEU A 355 -6.01 -33.19 -5.63
N SER A 356 -5.82 -34.44 -6.04
CA SER A 356 -4.55 -35.15 -5.90
C SER A 356 -3.64 -34.92 -7.10
N LEU A 357 -2.34 -34.72 -6.85
CA LEU A 357 -1.33 -34.62 -7.90
C LEU A 357 -0.40 -35.83 -7.82
N THR A 358 -0.05 -36.39 -8.98
CA THR A 358 1.08 -37.35 -9.07
C THR A 358 2.40 -36.66 -8.70
N PRO A 359 3.46 -37.39 -8.34
CA PRO A 359 4.76 -36.79 -8.02
C PRO A 359 5.29 -35.85 -9.10
N GLU A 360 5.12 -36.21 -10.37
CA GLU A 360 5.54 -35.41 -11.53
C GLU A 360 4.72 -34.12 -11.65
N GLN A 361 3.39 -34.21 -11.55
CA GLN A 361 2.50 -33.04 -11.59
C GLN A 361 2.75 -32.12 -10.39
N GLN A 362 3.01 -32.70 -9.22
CA GLN A 362 3.31 -31.97 -7.99
C GLN A 362 4.64 -31.20 -8.10
N ALA A 363 5.65 -31.78 -8.76
CA ALA A 363 6.92 -31.11 -9.03
C ALA A 363 6.74 -29.93 -10.00
N ILE A 364 5.96 -30.11 -11.07
CA ILE A 364 5.60 -29.05 -12.02
C ILE A 364 4.85 -27.92 -11.29
N ALA A 365 3.79 -28.25 -10.54
CA ALA A 365 3.01 -27.26 -9.80
C ALA A 365 3.89 -26.47 -8.83
N LYS A 366 4.78 -27.15 -8.09
CA LYS A 366 5.69 -26.52 -7.13
C LYS A 366 6.66 -25.57 -7.84
N LYS A 367 7.31 -26.03 -8.92
CA LYS A 367 8.27 -25.22 -9.66
C LYS A 367 7.64 -23.97 -10.25
N VAL A 368 6.45 -24.09 -10.87
CA VAL A 368 5.73 -22.92 -11.38
C VAL A 368 5.34 -22.00 -10.22
N ALA A 369 4.78 -22.53 -9.14
CA ALA A 369 4.36 -21.72 -8.00
C ALA A 369 5.51 -20.95 -7.33
N GLU A 370 6.71 -21.54 -7.26
CA GLU A 370 7.91 -20.91 -6.70
C GLU A 370 8.46 -19.78 -7.59
N ASN A 371 8.23 -19.85 -8.90
CA ASN A 371 8.75 -18.88 -9.88
C ASN A 371 7.69 -17.91 -10.42
N ALA A 372 6.43 -18.04 -10.00
CA ALA A 372 5.32 -17.19 -10.43
C ALA A 372 4.95 -16.17 -9.33
N TYR A 373 5.00 -14.89 -9.67
CA TYR A 373 4.73 -13.75 -8.78
C TYR A 373 3.54 -12.92 -9.27
N ARG A 374 3.08 -11.98 -8.42
CA ARG A 374 1.99 -11.04 -8.74
C ARG A 374 2.41 -9.59 -8.52
N PRO A 375 2.06 -8.65 -9.42
CA PRO A 375 2.39 -7.22 -9.32
C PRO A 375 1.93 -6.46 -8.06
N CYS A 376 1.34 -7.12 -7.07
CA CYS A 376 0.86 -6.53 -5.82
C CYS A 376 1.73 -6.83 -4.59
N CYS A 377 2.55 -7.89 -4.62
CA CYS A 377 3.34 -8.34 -3.47
C CYS A 377 4.74 -8.84 -3.90
N GLY A 378 5.56 -9.20 -2.92
CA GLY A 378 6.91 -9.74 -3.14
C GLY A 378 7.01 -11.26 -3.05
N GLN A 379 5.92 -11.94 -2.68
CA GLN A 379 5.91 -13.38 -2.45
C GLN A 379 5.54 -14.16 -3.70
N SER A 380 6.17 -15.32 -3.86
CA SER A 380 5.83 -16.25 -4.93
C SER A 380 4.48 -16.92 -4.65
N THR A 381 3.91 -17.55 -5.68
CA THR A 381 2.65 -18.27 -5.60
C THR A 381 2.70 -19.49 -4.67
N ALA A 382 3.89 -20.01 -4.38
CA ALA A 382 4.09 -21.05 -3.36
C ALA A 382 3.89 -20.52 -1.93
N ALA A 383 3.84 -19.20 -1.74
CA ALA A 383 3.48 -18.55 -0.48
C ALA A 383 2.30 -17.60 -0.69
N PRO A 384 1.07 -18.14 -0.88
CA PRO A 384 -0.10 -17.33 -1.17
C PRO A 384 -0.51 -16.46 0.02
N ASP A 385 -0.27 -15.15 -0.08
CA ASP A 385 -0.45 -14.16 0.99
C ASP A 385 -1.71 -13.28 0.84
N CYS A 386 -2.50 -13.53 -0.20
CA CYS A 386 -3.71 -12.79 -0.54
C CYS A 386 -4.68 -13.65 -1.35
N SER A 387 -5.93 -13.18 -1.54
CA SER A 387 -6.95 -13.89 -2.33
C SER A 387 -6.48 -14.27 -3.73
N HIS A 388 -5.83 -13.33 -4.41
CA HIS A 388 -5.24 -13.56 -5.72
C HIS A 388 -4.12 -14.60 -5.62
N GLY A 389 -3.31 -14.53 -4.55
CA GLY A 389 -2.35 -15.53 -4.04
C GLY A 389 -2.86 -16.95 -4.22
N PHE A 390 -3.87 -17.27 -3.44
CA PHE A 390 -4.51 -18.57 -3.45
C PHE A 390 -5.13 -18.89 -4.80
N SER A 391 -5.84 -17.95 -5.43
CA SER A 391 -6.47 -18.19 -6.73
C SER A 391 -5.47 -18.66 -7.79
N ALA A 392 -4.31 -18.00 -7.91
CA ALA A 392 -3.34 -18.41 -8.91
C ALA A 392 -2.66 -19.75 -8.55
N LEU A 393 -2.51 -20.07 -7.25
CA LEU A 393 -2.09 -21.41 -6.83
C LEU A 393 -3.13 -22.46 -7.22
N GLY A 394 -4.42 -22.17 -7.06
CA GLY A 394 -5.52 -23.05 -7.45
C GLY A 394 -5.53 -23.34 -8.94
N LEU A 395 -5.28 -22.31 -9.76
CA LEU A 395 -5.13 -22.47 -11.22
C LEU A 395 -3.94 -23.39 -11.56
N ILE A 396 -2.78 -23.16 -10.94
CA ILE A 396 -1.58 -23.98 -11.16
C ILE A 396 -1.84 -25.44 -10.78
N GLN A 397 -2.46 -25.69 -9.62
CA GLN A 397 -2.80 -27.04 -9.17
C GLN A 397 -3.80 -27.72 -10.11
N LEU A 398 -4.85 -27.02 -10.52
CA LEU A 398 -5.85 -27.52 -11.46
C LEU A 398 -5.22 -27.91 -12.80
N MET A 399 -4.40 -27.04 -13.38
CA MET A 399 -3.70 -27.33 -14.62
C MET A 399 -2.68 -28.46 -14.47
N ALA A 400 -1.89 -28.47 -13.40
CA ALA A 400 -0.93 -29.55 -13.17
C ALA A 400 -1.62 -30.92 -13.09
N SER A 401 -2.78 -31.00 -12.43
CA SER A 401 -3.56 -32.26 -12.35
C SER A 401 -4.02 -32.81 -13.70
N GLN A 402 -4.16 -31.92 -14.69
CA GLN A 402 -4.56 -32.26 -16.05
C GLN A 402 -3.36 -32.51 -16.98
N GLY A 403 -2.13 -32.50 -16.43
CA GLY A 403 -0.92 -32.84 -17.19
C GLY A 403 -0.37 -31.72 -18.07
N TYR A 404 -0.77 -30.46 -17.82
CA TYR A 404 -0.20 -29.32 -18.52
C TYR A 404 1.29 -29.14 -18.20
N SER A 405 2.06 -28.75 -19.22
CA SER A 405 3.48 -28.43 -19.06
C SER A 405 3.69 -27.11 -18.31
N GLU A 406 4.88 -26.92 -17.73
CA GLU A 406 5.25 -25.66 -17.06
C GLU A 406 4.98 -24.43 -17.93
N LYS A 407 5.35 -24.51 -19.22
CA LYS A 407 5.14 -23.43 -20.20
C LYS A 407 3.65 -23.09 -20.35
N GLU A 408 2.79 -24.10 -20.53
CA GLU A 408 1.35 -23.87 -20.68
C GLU A 408 0.73 -23.27 -19.42
N ILE A 409 1.22 -23.68 -18.24
CA ILE A 409 0.77 -23.12 -16.96
C ILE A 409 1.21 -21.65 -16.84
N PHE A 410 2.45 -21.30 -17.17
CA PHE A 410 2.89 -19.89 -17.18
C PHE A 410 2.11 -19.05 -18.20
N ASP A 411 1.85 -19.60 -19.40
CA ASP A 411 1.08 -18.92 -20.43
C ASP A 411 -0.32 -18.57 -19.91
N THR A 412 -1.01 -19.53 -19.27
CA THR A 412 -2.35 -19.33 -18.72
C THR A 412 -2.33 -18.47 -17.44
N PHE A 413 -1.29 -18.58 -16.61
CA PHE A 413 -1.09 -17.74 -15.43
C PHE A 413 -0.98 -16.25 -15.79
N ILE A 414 -0.24 -15.92 -16.85
CA ILE A 414 -0.14 -14.54 -17.33
C ILE A 414 -1.45 -14.05 -17.94
N GLN A 415 -2.21 -14.91 -18.63
CA GLN A 415 -3.56 -14.56 -19.10
C GLN A 415 -4.49 -14.25 -17.93
N PHE A 416 -4.49 -15.11 -16.90
CA PHE A 416 -5.25 -14.91 -15.66
C PHE A 416 -4.88 -13.59 -14.97
N ASN A 417 -3.58 -13.38 -14.72
CA ASN A 417 -3.11 -12.18 -14.05
C ASN A 417 -3.28 -10.91 -14.89
N SER A 418 -3.31 -10.99 -16.23
CA SER A 418 -3.55 -9.84 -17.11
C SER A 418 -4.91 -9.20 -16.86
N PHE A 419 -5.94 -9.97 -16.51
CA PHE A 419 -7.24 -9.40 -16.16
C PHE A 419 -7.30 -8.83 -14.74
N TRP A 420 -6.40 -9.27 -13.85
CA TRP A 420 -6.31 -8.75 -12.49
C TRP A 420 -5.39 -7.52 -12.36
N PHE A 421 -4.35 -7.45 -13.20
CA PHE A 421 -3.37 -6.35 -13.24
C PHE A 421 -3.13 -5.86 -14.68
N PRO A 422 -4.18 -5.41 -15.39
CA PRO A 422 -4.10 -5.08 -16.81
C PRO A 422 -3.00 -4.07 -17.12
N GLU A 423 -2.90 -3.00 -16.34
CA GLU A 423 -1.89 -1.95 -16.56
C GLU A 423 -0.46 -2.52 -16.54
N THR A 424 -0.13 -3.39 -15.58
CA THR A 424 1.22 -3.95 -15.46
C THR A 424 1.57 -4.80 -16.68
N TYR A 425 0.67 -5.68 -17.11
CA TYR A 425 0.96 -6.58 -18.24
C TYR A 425 0.92 -5.85 -19.58
N ILE A 426 0.05 -4.85 -19.75
CA ILE A 426 0.05 -3.95 -20.92
C ILE A 426 1.39 -3.20 -20.99
N LYS A 427 1.85 -2.63 -19.88
CA LYS A 427 3.14 -1.92 -19.82
C LYS A 427 4.32 -2.86 -20.04
N ASN A 428 4.28 -4.09 -19.51
CA ASN A 428 5.30 -5.10 -19.82
C ASN A 428 5.33 -5.42 -21.32
N ALA A 429 4.17 -5.60 -21.95
CA ALA A 429 4.09 -5.87 -23.38
C ALA A 429 4.64 -4.70 -24.23
N LEU A 430 4.30 -3.46 -23.89
CA LEU A 430 4.87 -2.26 -24.50
C LEU A 430 6.39 -2.17 -24.29
N TYR A 431 6.87 -2.48 -23.09
CA TYR A 431 8.29 -2.48 -22.75
C TYR A 431 9.06 -3.46 -23.64
N PHE A 432 8.67 -4.74 -23.68
CA PHE A 432 9.36 -5.75 -24.49
C PHE A 432 9.33 -5.42 -25.99
N LYS A 433 8.20 -4.88 -26.48
CA LYS A 433 8.11 -4.42 -27.86
C LYS A 433 9.09 -3.27 -28.13
N ALA A 434 9.19 -2.31 -27.20
CA ALA A 434 10.04 -1.13 -27.36
C ALA A 434 11.54 -1.41 -27.17
N THR A 435 11.92 -2.32 -26.27
CA THR A 435 13.33 -2.59 -25.94
C THR A 435 13.93 -3.74 -26.73
N GLU A 436 13.13 -4.77 -27.02
CA GLU A 436 13.61 -6.03 -27.60
C GLU A 436 12.94 -6.34 -28.95
N GLY A 437 11.96 -5.53 -29.39
CA GLY A 437 11.22 -5.76 -30.63
C GLY A 437 10.29 -6.98 -30.60
N LEU A 438 10.09 -7.59 -29.43
CA LEU A 438 9.29 -8.81 -29.28
C LEU A 438 7.79 -8.49 -29.22
N ASP A 439 6.99 -9.22 -29.99
CA ASP A 439 5.53 -9.18 -29.86
C ASP A 439 5.10 -9.91 -28.59
N TRP A 440 3.98 -9.49 -27.99
CA TRP A 440 3.54 -10.04 -26.69
C TRP A 440 3.41 -11.57 -26.69
N ARG A 441 3.00 -12.16 -27.81
CA ARG A 441 2.88 -13.62 -27.99
C ARG A 441 4.21 -14.37 -27.90
N ASP A 442 5.33 -13.70 -28.21
CA ASP A 442 6.66 -14.30 -28.26
C ASP A 442 7.47 -14.05 -26.98
N VAL A 443 7.01 -13.14 -26.11
CA VAL A 443 7.62 -12.88 -24.80
C VAL A 443 7.41 -14.08 -23.88
N SER A 444 8.51 -14.61 -23.31
CA SER A 444 8.50 -15.71 -22.34
C SER A 444 7.61 -15.39 -21.13
N LYS A 445 6.57 -16.19 -20.92
CA LYS A 445 5.62 -16.00 -19.81
C LYS A 445 6.19 -16.38 -18.46
N GLU A 446 7.14 -17.31 -18.42
CA GLU A 446 7.94 -17.59 -17.22
C GLU A 446 8.75 -16.36 -16.79
N LEU A 447 9.43 -15.69 -17.72
CA LEU A 447 10.19 -14.48 -17.44
C LEU A 447 9.29 -13.37 -16.88
N VAL A 448 8.16 -13.12 -17.54
CA VAL A 448 7.21 -12.08 -17.09
C VAL A 448 6.61 -12.44 -15.74
N ALA A 449 6.28 -13.71 -15.49
CA ALA A 449 5.74 -14.17 -14.21
C ALA A 449 6.77 -14.07 -13.08
N GLY A 450 8.07 -14.06 -13.42
CA GLY A 450 9.16 -13.97 -12.48
C GLY A 450 9.22 -12.67 -11.67
N ALA A 451 10.09 -12.68 -10.67
CA ALA A 451 10.23 -11.60 -9.69
C ALA A 451 10.57 -10.24 -10.34
N GLU A 452 11.29 -10.27 -11.46
CA GLU A 452 11.80 -9.10 -12.18
C GLU A 452 10.68 -8.23 -12.77
N TYR A 453 9.53 -8.82 -13.13
CA TYR A 453 8.45 -8.10 -13.80
C TYR A 453 7.11 -8.19 -13.06
N SER A 454 6.90 -9.25 -12.27
CA SER A 454 5.63 -9.51 -11.59
C SER A 454 5.74 -9.50 -10.07
N THR A 455 6.68 -8.78 -9.46
CA THR A 455 6.55 -8.38 -8.04
C THR A 455 6.08 -6.94 -7.93
N LEU A 456 5.73 -6.48 -6.73
CA LEU A 456 5.47 -5.05 -6.49
C LEU A 456 6.61 -4.18 -7.06
N GLN A 457 7.86 -4.50 -6.72
CA GLN A 457 9.05 -3.80 -7.20
C GLN A 457 9.29 -4.04 -8.71
N GLY A 458 9.20 -5.29 -9.16
CA GLY A 458 9.40 -5.66 -10.56
C GLY A 458 8.42 -4.98 -11.52
N SER A 459 7.18 -4.74 -11.07
CA SER A 459 6.17 -4.04 -11.88
C SER A 459 6.60 -2.62 -12.28
N TYR A 460 7.57 -2.02 -11.56
CA TYR A 460 8.09 -0.69 -11.89
C TYR A 460 9.14 -0.70 -12.99
N LYS A 461 9.74 -1.85 -13.35
CA LYS A 461 10.77 -1.92 -14.39
C LYS A 461 10.25 -1.36 -15.72
N ALA A 462 9.15 -1.92 -16.21
CA ALA A 462 8.50 -1.45 -17.44
C ALA A 462 7.91 -0.04 -17.28
N LYS A 463 7.26 0.24 -16.14
CA LYS A 463 6.63 1.55 -15.87
C LYS A 463 7.64 2.69 -15.92
N ASN A 464 8.78 2.55 -15.26
CA ASN A 464 9.81 3.59 -15.20
C ASN A 464 10.42 3.83 -16.57
N TYR A 465 10.76 2.77 -17.32
CA TYR A 465 11.26 2.90 -18.68
C TYR A 465 10.27 3.67 -19.58
N LEU A 466 8.99 3.28 -19.56
CA LEU A 466 7.97 3.92 -20.38
C LEU A 466 7.70 5.36 -19.95
N LYS A 467 7.75 5.66 -18.65
CA LYS A 467 7.63 7.02 -18.12
C LYS A 467 8.78 7.91 -18.58
N GLU A 468 10.02 7.43 -18.48
CA GLU A 468 11.21 8.17 -18.85
C GLU A 468 11.31 8.43 -20.35
N LYS A 469 10.95 7.42 -21.17
CA LYS A 469 11.08 7.50 -22.63
C LYS A 469 9.89 8.15 -23.33
N PHE A 470 8.68 7.89 -22.83
CA PHE A 470 7.43 8.26 -23.50
C PHE A 470 6.47 9.06 -22.62
N GLY A 471 6.79 9.33 -21.34
CA GLY A 471 5.92 10.08 -20.44
C GLY A 471 4.64 9.34 -20.02
N MET A 472 4.65 8.01 -20.02
CA MET A 472 3.50 7.13 -19.73
C MET A 472 3.47 6.50 -18.32
#